data_AF-A0A177E496-F1
#
_entry.id   AF-A0A177E496-F1
#
_cell.length_a   1.000
_cell.length_b   1.000
_cell.length_c   1.000
_cell.angle_alpha   90.00
_cell.angle_beta   90.00
_cell.angle_gamma   90.00
#
_symmetry.space_group_name_H-M   'P 1'
#
loop_
_entity.id
_entity.type
_entity.pdbx_description
1 polymer ?
#
loop_
_entity_poly.entity_id
_entity_poly.type
_entity_poly.pdbx_seq_one_letter_code
_entity_poly.pdbx_strand_id
1 'polypeptide(L)'
;MSFNIRNALTLGAFSALAAAQTVPPKLDATCADVVIFMARGNDAPYHDGRTFPFVEATCGKLTAQGKSCDYIDIQFDVTLGGDYCNQVAEGARNGISQITAFHEKCPCSHIVVNGYSEGAHVVGDVLGGPGGCTFVSTGLDNNSAAGKAVAAALLWGDVMHTANQPYNVLDGADKQANGRKPEDLARLNRYAPVLRSYCAAGDPVCAGGNIVADHLNYFELYTDDASSWVVSKIDSVAPLPSCAVSSSSVVSSATSAVVTQSSAVAPTLSSMVTVTATPTMVESSATETPCSTSPAMVSPFPSPVPYNPGSCVLEVHVEYAYV
;
A
#
# COMPACT_ATOMS: atom_id res chain seq x y z
N MET A 1 -37.64 -56.19 48.48
CA MET A 1 -38.36 -55.49 47.39
C MET A 1 -38.56 -54.06 47.85
N SER A 2 -38.20 -52.97 47.18
CA SER A 2 -37.36 -52.70 46.01
C SER A 2 -36.95 -51.24 46.15
N PHE A 3 -35.70 -50.93 45.82
CA PHE A 3 -35.14 -49.58 45.79
C PHE A 3 -35.76 -48.75 44.67
N ASN A 4 -35.96 -47.45 44.87
CA ASN A 4 -36.07 -46.48 43.77
C ASN A 4 -35.43 -45.15 44.19
N ILE A 5 -34.19 -44.94 43.73
CA ILE A 5 -33.42 -43.71 43.86
C ILE A 5 -33.86 -42.76 42.75
N ARG A 6 -34.28 -41.54 43.12
CA ARG A 6 -34.58 -40.45 42.19
C ARG A 6 -33.29 -39.68 41.88
N ASN A 7 -32.73 -39.88 40.69
CA ASN A 7 -31.70 -39.00 40.14
C ASN A 7 -32.33 -38.01 39.16
N ALA A 8 -32.40 -36.74 39.56
CA ALA A 8 -32.72 -35.64 38.66
C ALA A 8 -31.42 -35.17 38.00
N LEU A 9 -31.25 -35.44 36.70
CA LEU A 9 -30.23 -34.79 35.88
C LEU A 9 -30.82 -33.48 35.34
N THR A 10 -30.32 -32.35 35.82
CA THR A 10 -30.53 -31.03 35.19
C THR A 10 -29.44 -30.83 34.13
N LEU A 11 -29.77 -30.99 32.85
CA LEU A 11 -28.92 -30.51 31.75
C LEU A 11 -29.09 -28.99 31.64
N GLY A 12 -28.10 -28.24 32.12
CA GLY A 12 -27.96 -26.82 31.81
C GLY A 12 -27.36 -26.65 30.42
N ALA A 13 -28.16 -26.14 29.47
CA ALA A 13 -27.66 -25.71 28.18
C ALA A 13 -27.03 -24.30 28.33
N PHE A 14 -25.70 -24.24 28.41
CA PHE A 14 -24.96 -23.01 28.20
C PHE A 14 -24.88 -22.73 26.69
N SER A 15 -25.86 -22.00 26.16
CA SER A 15 -25.75 -21.41 24.83
C SER A 15 -24.79 -20.22 24.91
N ALA A 16 -23.51 -20.45 24.62
CA ALA A 16 -22.57 -19.36 24.38
C ALA A 16 -22.92 -18.70 23.04
N LEU A 17 -23.53 -17.51 23.09
CA LEU A 17 -23.61 -16.62 21.95
C LEU A 17 -22.17 -16.18 21.63
N ALA A 18 -21.57 -16.77 20.60
CA ALA A 18 -20.34 -16.24 20.04
C ALA A 18 -20.68 -14.92 19.33
N ALA A 19 -20.46 -13.78 20.00
CA ALA A 19 -20.44 -12.50 19.33
C ALA A 19 -19.36 -12.57 18.24
N ALA A 20 -19.72 -12.30 16.98
CA ALA A 20 -18.75 -12.13 15.92
C ALA A 20 -17.79 -11.00 16.35
N GLN A 21 -16.56 -11.36 16.69
CA GLN A 21 -15.55 -10.38 17.06
C GLN A 21 -15.17 -9.65 15.78
N THR A 22 -15.57 -8.37 15.68
CA THR A 22 -15.09 -7.50 14.61
C THR A 22 -13.60 -7.26 14.86
N VAL A 23 -12.76 -7.77 13.97
CA VAL A 23 -11.32 -7.49 14.03
C VAL A 23 -11.14 -5.99 13.77
N PRO A 24 -10.48 -5.23 14.66
CA PRO A 24 -10.19 -3.83 14.40
C PRO A 24 -9.26 -3.71 13.19
N PRO A 25 -9.31 -2.61 12.43
CA PRO A 25 -8.42 -2.44 11.29
C PRO A 25 -6.96 -2.46 11.71
N LYS A 26 -6.11 -3.10 10.91
CA LYS A 26 -4.65 -2.99 11.05
C LYS A 26 -4.16 -1.71 10.38
N LEU A 27 -3.93 -0.67 11.19
CA LEU A 27 -3.59 0.68 10.68
C LEU A 27 -2.08 0.94 10.53
N ASP A 28 -1.23 -0.04 10.84
CA ASP A 28 0.22 0.11 10.73
C ASP A 28 0.88 -1.21 10.31
N ALA A 29 2.08 -1.08 9.73
CA ALA A 29 2.95 -2.18 9.35
C ALA A 29 4.41 -1.84 9.70
N THR A 30 5.20 -2.86 10.01
CA THR A 30 6.66 -2.71 10.02
C THR A 30 7.16 -2.52 8.59
N CYS A 31 8.31 -1.87 8.40
CA CYS A 31 8.89 -1.78 7.06
C CYS A 31 9.19 -3.19 6.53
N ALA A 32 8.56 -3.52 5.40
CA ALA A 32 8.72 -4.78 4.67
C ALA A 32 9.08 -4.45 3.21
N ASP A 33 9.53 -5.45 2.44
CA ASP A 33 9.81 -5.26 1.02
C ASP A 33 8.53 -4.87 0.26
N VAL A 34 7.38 -5.42 0.69
CA VAL A 34 6.05 -5.11 0.14
C VAL A 34 5.04 -4.89 1.25
N VAL A 35 4.21 -3.84 1.14
CA VAL A 35 3.02 -3.65 1.98
C VAL A 35 1.77 -3.49 1.15
N ILE A 36 0.74 -4.27 1.48
CA ILE A 36 -0.55 -4.30 0.79
C ILE A 36 -1.56 -3.43 1.54
N PHE A 37 -2.09 -2.40 0.89
CA PHE A 37 -3.19 -1.59 1.41
C PHE A 37 -4.53 -2.17 0.93
N MET A 38 -5.39 -2.52 1.88
CA MET A 38 -6.66 -3.20 1.62
C MET A 38 -7.86 -2.26 1.84
N ALA A 39 -8.69 -2.10 0.82
CA ALA A 39 -10.01 -1.48 0.93
C ALA A 39 -11.10 -2.54 0.73
N ARG A 40 -11.87 -2.80 1.79
CA ARG A 40 -12.92 -3.82 1.84
C ARG A 40 -14.19 -3.38 1.09
N GLY A 41 -15.10 -4.33 0.84
CA GLY A 41 -16.42 -4.03 0.27
C GLY A 41 -17.39 -3.48 1.30
N ASN A 42 -18.57 -3.08 0.84
CA ASN A 42 -19.68 -2.70 1.71
C ASN A 42 -20.07 -3.85 2.65
N ASP A 43 -20.49 -3.51 3.88
CA ASP A 43 -20.92 -4.47 4.91
C ASP A 43 -19.86 -5.53 5.32
N ALA A 44 -18.60 -5.37 4.89
CA ALA A 44 -17.53 -6.31 5.22
C ALA A 44 -16.81 -5.91 6.52
N PRO A 45 -16.45 -6.86 7.39
CA PRO A 45 -15.49 -6.61 8.46
C PRO A 45 -14.08 -6.42 7.89
N TYR A 46 -13.17 -5.84 8.68
CA TYR A 46 -11.74 -5.94 8.38
C TYR A 46 -11.28 -7.39 8.51
N HIS A 47 -10.31 -7.79 7.69
CA HIS A 47 -9.85 -9.18 7.54
C HIS A 47 -10.99 -10.18 7.34
N ASP A 48 -11.83 -9.96 6.32
CA ASP A 48 -12.91 -10.90 6.00
C ASP A 48 -12.41 -12.17 5.31
N GLY A 49 -13.23 -13.21 5.31
CA GLY A 49 -12.89 -14.48 4.63
C GLY A 49 -12.92 -14.40 3.10
N ARG A 50 -13.35 -13.28 2.51
CA ARG A 50 -13.49 -13.12 1.05
C ARG A 50 -12.23 -12.52 0.46
N THR A 51 -11.81 -11.37 0.97
CA THR A 51 -10.74 -10.55 0.39
C THR A 51 -9.38 -10.85 1.01
N PHE A 52 -9.32 -11.25 2.28
CA PHE A 52 -8.06 -11.52 2.97
C PHE A 52 -7.21 -12.68 2.37
N PRO A 53 -7.80 -13.75 1.78
CA PRO A 53 -7.02 -14.78 1.10
C PRO A 53 -6.07 -14.24 0.01
N PHE A 54 -6.36 -13.08 -0.58
CA PHE A 54 -5.45 -12.42 -1.51
C PHE A 54 -4.15 -11.94 -0.84
N VAL A 55 -4.23 -11.41 0.38
CA VAL A 55 -3.06 -11.00 1.17
C VAL A 55 -2.22 -12.23 1.49
N GLU A 56 -2.85 -13.31 1.98
CA GLU A 56 -2.16 -14.55 2.33
C GLU A 56 -1.45 -15.17 1.11
N ALA A 57 -2.15 -15.26 -0.03
CA ALA A 57 -1.57 -15.80 -1.26
C ALA A 57 -0.40 -14.96 -1.78
N THR A 58 -0.54 -13.63 -1.77
CA THR A 58 0.50 -12.71 -2.25
C THR A 58 1.72 -12.70 -1.33
N CYS A 59 1.52 -12.54 -0.02
CA CYS A 59 2.61 -12.55 0.95
C CYS A 59 3.28 -13.93 1.05
N GLY A 60 2.54 -15.03 0.89
CA GLY A 60 3.10 -16.38 0.82
C GLY A 60 4.06 -16.56 -0.36
N LYS A 61 3.67 -16.08 -1.56
CA LYS A 61 4.53 -16.13 -2.75
C LYS A 61 5.78 -15.24 -2.60
N LEU A 62 5.63 -14.03 -2.06
CA LEU A 62 6.76 -13.13 -1.79
C LEU A 62 7.74 -13.73 -0.77
N THR A 63 7.22 -14.32 0.30
CA THR A 63 8.03 -14.96 1.34
C THR A 63 8.78 -16.17 0.79
N ALA A 64 8.16 -16.94 -0.12
CA ALA A 64 8.84 -18.03 -0.83
C ALA A 64 10.01 -17.55 -1.71
N GLN A 65 10.02 -16.28 -2.13
CA GLN A 65 11.14 -15.63 -2.82
C GLN A 65 12.13 -14.94 -1.87
N GLY A 66 11.93 -15.04 -0.55
CA GLY A 66 12.77 -14.39 0.46
C GLY A 66 12.46 -12.91 0.68
N LYS A 67 11.32 -12.40 0.20
CA LYS A 67 10.84 -11.03 0.43
C LYS A 67 9.89 -10.99 1.62
N SER A 68 10.05 -9.99 2.47
CA SER A 68 9.11 -9.68 3.56
C SER A 68 7.83 -9.02 3.02
N CYS A 69 6.69 -9.34 3.62
CA CYS A 69 5.39 -8.82 3.21
C CYS A 69 4.52 -8.56 4.44
N ASP A 70 3.81 -7.43 4.44
CA ASP A 70 2.81 -7.08 5.45
C ASP A 70 1.63 -6.34 4.77
N TYR A 71 0.64 -5.92 5.54
CA TYR A 71 -0.53 -5.21 5.01
C TYR A 71 -1.05 -4.15 5.99
N ILE A 72 -1.84 -3.21 5.46
CA ILE A 72 -2.54 -2.15 6.19
C ILE A 72 -3.98 -2.10 5.65
N ASP A 73 -4.95 -1.94 6.54
CA ASP A 73 -6.33 -1.69 6.17
C ASP A 73 -6.57 -0.19 5.95
N ILE A 74 -7.11 0.17 4.78
CA ILE A 74 -7.68 1.49 4.55
C ILE A 74 -8.90 1.63 5.44
N GLN A 75 -8.86 2.59 6.34
CA GLN A 75 -9.92 2.81 7.32
C GLN A 75 -11.04 3.64 6.71
N PHE A 76 -12.26 3.12 6.74
CA PHE A 76 -13.47 3.86 6.40
C PHE A 76 -14.71 3.13 6.87
N ASP A 77 -15.82 3.85 7.04
CA ASP A 77 -17.13 3.25 7.24
C ASP A 77 -17.60 2.51 5.97
N VAL A 78 -18.31 1.39 6.16
CA VAL A 78 -18.89 0.57 5.08
C VAL A 78 -20.31 0.14 5.42
N THR A 79 -20.96 0.86 6.34
CA THR A 79 -22.28 0.52 6.85
C THR A 79 -23.28 0.45 5.70
N LEU A 80 -23.93 -0.71 5.54
CA LEU A 80 -24.91 -0.92 4.49
C LEU A 80 -26.10 0.05 4.66
N GLY A 81 -26.41 0.79 3.60
CA GLY A 81 -27.45 1.83 3.62
C GLY A 81 -27.02 3.15 4.28
N GLY A 82 -25.74 3.28 4.65
CA GLY A 82 -25.15 4.56 5.05
C GLY A 82 -24.94 5.50 3.86
N ASP A 83 -24.34 6.66 4.13
CA ASP A 83 -24.01 7.63 3.10
C ASP A 83 -22.79 7.17 2.30
N TYR A 84 -23.07 6.45 1.20
CA TYR A 84 -22.07 5.87 0.32
C TYR A 84 -21.00 6.88 -0.15
N CYS A 85 -21.42 8.10 -0.51
CA CYS A 85 -20.48 9.12 -1.00
C CYS A 85 -19.54 9.59 0.12
N ASN A 86 -20.04 9.71 1.35
CA ASN A 86 -19.21 10.05 2.51
C ASN A 86 -18.27 8.91 2.90
N GLN A 87 -18.72 7.65 2.80
CA GLN A 87 -17.90 6.46 3.03
C GLN A 87 -16.73 6.37 2.03
N VAL A 88 -17.02 6.51 0.73
CA VAL A 88 -15.97 6.56 -0.31
C VAL A 88 -15.01 7.73 -0.09
N ALA A 89 -15.54 8.91 0.26
CA ALA A 89 -14.72 10.09 0.53
C ALA A 89 -13.82 9.91 1.77
N GLU A 90 -14.32 9.24 2.81
CA GLU A 90 -13.52 8.84 3.97
C GLU A 90 -12.40 7.88 3.57
N GLY A 91 -12.73 6.81 2.84
CA GLY A 91 -11.77 5.82 2.36
C GLY A 91 -10.68 6.44 1.49
N ALA A 92 -11.05 7.32 0.55
CA ALA A 92 -10.08 8.00 -0.32
C ALA A 92 -9.13 8.89 0.49
N ARG A 93 -9.67 9.69 1.43
CA ARG A 93 -8.86 10.57 2.30
C ARG A 93 -7.89 9.77 3.16
N ASN A 94 -8.40 8.72 3.81
CA ASN A 94 -7.63 7.89 4.72
C ASN A 94 -6.61 7.07 3.95
N GLY A 95 -6.96 6.47 2.81
CA GLY A 95 -6.04 5.71 1.96
C GLY A 95 -4.87 6.56 1.48
N ILE A 96 -5.11 7.77 0.98
CA ILE A 96 -4.05 8.71 0.60
C ILE A 96 -3.15 9.04 1.79
N SER A 97 -3.75 9.37 2.95
CA SER A 97 -3.00 9.73 4.16
C SER A 97 -2.16 8.56 4.68
N GLN A 98 -2.71 7.35 4.74
CA GLN A 98 -2.04 6.17 5.26
C GLN A 98 -0.89 5.74 4.32
N ILE A 99 -1.11 5.71 3.01
CA ILE A 99 -0.07 5.38 2.02
C ILE A 99 1.07 6.39 2.10
N THR A 100 0.75 7.69 2.18
CA THR A 100 1.77 8.74 2.26
C THR A 100 2.58 8.62 3.56
N ALA A 101 1.92 8.48 4.70
CA ALA A 101 2.58 8.34 6.00
C ALA A 101 3.41 7.06 6.10
N PHE A 102 2.93 5.95 5.55
CA PHE A 102 3.68 4.71 5.51
C PHE A 102 4.91 4.82 4.62
N HIS A 103 4.81 5.45 3.44
CA HIS A 103 5.96 5.67 2.57
C HIS A 103 7.02 6.58 3.23
N GLU A 104 6.59 7.61 3.96
CA GLU A 104 7.52 8.45 4.74
C GLU A 104 8.26 7.65 5.83
N LYS A 105 7.54 6.74 6.51
CA LYS A 105 8.12 5.83 7.51
C LYS A 105 9.05 4.78 6.88
N CYS A 106 8.66 4.25 5.73
CA CYS A 106 9.29 3.11 5.06
C CYS A 106 9.50 3.42 3.57
N PRO A 107 10.45 4.30 3.22
CA PRO A 107 10.65 4.77 1.84
C PRO A 107 11.14 3.68 0.88
N CYS A 108 11.43 2.48 1.41
CA CYS A 108 11.89 1.31 0.68
C CYS A 108 10.88 0.21 0.45
N SER A 109 9.71 0.34 1.03
CA SER A 109 8.64 -0.60 0.78
C SER A 109 7.98 -0.30 -0.57
N HIS A 110 7.83 -1.33 -1.40
CA HIS A 110 6.89 -1.29 -2.50
C HIS A 110 5.46 -1.41 -1.96
N ILE A 111 4.54 -0.71 -2.60
CA ILE A 111 3.15 -0.62 -2.17
C ILE A 111 2.26 -1.33 -3.17
N VAL A 112 1.38 -2.17 -2.66
CA VAL A 112 0.25 -2.74 -3.42
C VAL A 112 -1.02 -2.10 -2.90
N VAL A 113 -1.90 -1.61 -3.77
CA VAL A 113 -3.19 -1.05 -3.33
C VAL A 113 -4.33 -1.89 -3.91
N ASN A 114 -5.14 -2.49 -3.05
CA ASN A 114 -6.13 -3.49 -3.43
C ASN A 114 -7.51 -3.11 -2.89
N GLY A 115 -8.49 -2.98 -3.78
CA GLY A 115 -9.86 -2.58 -3.42
C GLY A 115 -10.92 -3.46 -4.06
N TYR A 116 -11.96 -3.79 -3.29
CA TYR A 116 -13.10 -4.60 -3.75
C TYR A 116 -14.43 -3.87 -3.61
N SER A 117 -15.27 -3.91 -4.66
CA SER A 117 -16.60 -3.29 -4.68
C SER A 117 -16.55 -1.79 -4.34
N GLU A 118 -17.22 -1.33 -3.30
CA GLU A 118 -17.04 0.02 -2.73
C GLU A 118 -15.57 0.36 -2.45
N GLY A 119 -14.79 -0.59 -1.93
CA GLY A 119 -13.35 -0.43 -1.74
C GLY A 119 -12.56 -0.29 -3.04
N ALA A 120 -13.04 -0.84 -4.15
CA ALA A 120 -12.43 -0.61 -5.46
C ALA A 120 -12.68 0.83 -5.94
N HIS A 121 -13.87 1.37 -5.66
CA HIS A 121 -14.14 2.80 -5.86
C HIS A 121 -13.14 3.63 -5.06
N VAL A 122 -13.02 3.36 -3.75
CA VAL A 122 -12.04 4.01 -2.86
C VAL A 122 -10.62 3.95 -3.43
N VAL A 123 -10.13 2.79 -3.86
CA VAL A 123 -8.76 2.64 -4.38
C VAL A 123 -8.57 3.40 -5.69
N GLY A 124 -9.55 3.38 -6.59
CA GLY A 124 -9.46 4.20 -7.80
C GLY A 124 -9.45 5.69 -7.49
N ASP A 125 -10.08 6.12 -6.38
CA ASP A 125 -10.06 7.51 -5.91
C ASP A 125 -8.75 7.89 -5.21
N VAL A 126 -8.16 6.96 -4.46
CA VAL A 126 -6.80 7.09 -3.93
C VAL A 126 -5.79 7.31 -5.05
N LEU A 127 -5.96 6.66 -6.20
CA LEU A 127 -5.01 6.73 -7.32
C LEU A 127 -5.33 7.84 -8.33
N GLY A 128 -6.60 8.20 -8.53
CA GLY A 128 -7.00 9.13 -9.60
C GLY A 128 -8.35 9.83 -9.41
N GLY A 129 -8.83 9.96 -8.17
CA GLY A 129 -10.16 10.48 -7.85
C GLY A 129 -10.43 11.94 -8.25
N PRO A 130 -11.65 12.45 -8.02
CA PRO A 130 -12.77 11.69 -7.48
C PRO A 130 -13.48 10.90 -8.58
N GLY A 131 -13.72 9.62 -8.38
CA GLY A 131 -14.71 8.89 -9.16
C GLY A 131 -16.09 9.23 -8.60
N GLY A 132 -17.03 9.66 -9.44
CA GLY A 132 -18.48 9.56 -9.21
C GLY A 132 -19.15 10.20 -7.98
N CYS A 133 -18.40 10.69 -6.99
CA CYS A 133 -18.83 11.04 -5.63
C CYS A 133 -18.26 12.41 -5.19
N THR A 134 -18.30 12.67 -3.88
CA THR A 134 -17.76 13.88 -3.25
C THR A 134 -16.28 14.07 -3.57
N PHE A 135 -15.90 15.26 -4.06
CA PHE A 135 -14.49 15.59 -4.29
C PHE A 135 -13.71 15.60 -2.97
N VAL A 136 -12.62 14.84 -2.91
CA VAL A 136 -11.66 14.84 -1.79
C VAL A 136 -10.28 15.29 -2.27
N SER A 137 -9.81 14.69 -3.36
CA SER A 137 -8.47 14.89 -3.92
C SER A 137 -8.47 14.48 -5.39
N THR A 138 -7.38 14.81 -6.08
CA THR A 138 -7.10 14.31 -7.44
C THR A 138 -6.38 12.96 -7.47
N GLY A 139 -6.23 12.32 -6.29
CA GLY A 139 -5.47 11.08 -6.10
C GLY A 139 -3.96 11.31 -5.89
N LEU A 140 -3.23 10.23 -5.65
CA LEU A 140 -1.77 10.23 -5.54
C LEU A 140 -1.14 10.44 -6.92
N ASP A 141 -0.37 11.51 -7.10
CA ASP A 141 0.44 11.70 -8.30
C ASP A 141 1.47 10.57 -8.42
N ASN A 142 1.47 9.84 -9.53
CA ASN A 142 2.41 8.76 -9.78
C ASN A 142 3.88 9.22 -9.89
N ASN A 143 4.13 10.54 -9.92
CA ASN A 143 5.46 11.12 -9.84
C ASN A 143 5.91 11.50 -8.41
N SER A 144 4.98 11.54 -7.46
CA SER A 144 5.28 11.75 -6.04
C SER A 144 6.08 10.56 -5.47
N ALA A 145 6.71 10.75 -4.31
CA ALA A 145 7.47 9.68 -3.65
C ALA A 145 6.58 8.47 -3.33
N ALA A 146 5.42 8.70 -2.71
CA ALA A 146 4.45 7.66 -2.40
C ALA A 146 3.82 7.04 -3.66
N GLY A 147 3.48 7.84 -4.67
CA GLY A 147 2.93 7.33 -5.93
C GLY A 147 3.90 6.44 -6.70
N LYS A 148 5.21 6.76 -6.70
CA LYS A 148 6.25 5.90 -7.29
C LYS A 148 6.45 4.60 -6.53
N ALA A 149 6.10 4.54 -5.25
CA ALA A 149 6.17 3.32 -4.46
C ALA A 149 5.06 2.32 -4.82
N VAL A 150 3.96 2.78 -5.44
CA VAL A 150 2.87 1.89 -5.89
C VAL A 150 3.36 1.03 -7.07
N ALA A 151 3.67 -0.22 -6.76
CA ALA A 151 4.18 -1.20 -7.72
C ALA A 151 3.08 -2.07 -8.33
N ALA A 152 1.94 -2.19 -7.66
CA ALA A 152 0.74 -2.84 -8.19
C ALA A 152 -0.54 -2.24 -7.59
N ALA A 153 -1.62 -2.23 -8.36
CA ALA A 153 -2.94 -1.83 -7.92
C ALA A 153 -4.01 -2.73 -8.52
N LEU A 154 -5.03 -3.09 -7.72
CA LEU A 154 -6.10 -4.00 -8.10
C LEU A 154 -7.46 -3.42 -7.76
N LEU A 155 -8.37 -3.46 -8.72
CA LEU A 155 -9.76 -3.05 -8.59
C LEU A 155 -10.68 -4.22 -8.93
N TRP A 156 -11.40 -4.74 -7.94
CA TRP A 156 -12.26 -5.91 -8.10
C TRP A 156 -13.73 -5.48 -8.08
N GLY A 157 -14.47 -5.68 -9.17
CA GLY A 157 -15.87 -5.26 -9.24
C GLY A 157 -16.04 -3.76 -8.99
N ASP A 158 -15.19 -2.91 -9.58
CA ASP A 158 -15.21 -1.46 -9.37
C ASP A 158 -16.56 -0.85 -9.76
N VAL A 159 -17.19 -0.14 -8.83
CA VAL A 159 -18.42 0.62 -9.07
C VAL A 159 -18.22 1.65 -10.18
N MET A 160 -16.99 2.17 -10.30
CA MET A 160 -16.58 3.15 -11.31
C MET A 160 -15.82 2.51 -12.48
N HIS A 161 -15.99 1.20 -12.71
CA HIS A 161 -15.33 0.50 -13.81
C HIS A 161 -15.62 1.19 -15.13
N THR A 162 -14.55 1.53 -15.85
CA THR A 162 -14.66 2.20 -17.15
C THR A 162 -14.23 1.23 -18.23
N ALA A 163 -15.05 1.11 -19.27
CA ALA A 163 -14.84 0.14 -20.34
C ALA A 163 -13.55 0.42 -21.12
N ASN A 164 -13.02 -0.63 -21.75
CA ASN A 164 -11.95 -0.56 -22.75
C ASN A 164 -10.63 0.05 -22.25
N GLN A 165 -10.33 -0.10 -20.95
CA GLN A 165 -9.03 0.31 -20.41
C GLN A 165 -8.01 -0.82 -20.54
N PRO A 166 -6.72 -0.50 -20.76
CA PRO A 166 -5.68 -1.50 -21.04
C PRO A 166 -5.39 -2.43 -19.85
N TYR A 167 -5.84 -2.06 -18.65
CA TYR A 167 -5.71 -2.84 -17.42
C TYR A 167 -6.95 -3.67 -17.09
N ASN A 168 -8.03 -3.59 -17.89
CA ASN A 168 -9.23 -4.37 -17.66
C ASN A 168 -8.98 -5.84 -18.03
N VAL A 169 -9.47 -6.76 -17.21
CA VAL A 169 -9.42 -8.20 -17.44
C VAL A 169 -10.79 -8.83 -17.21
N LEU A 170 -10.93 -10.08 -17.66
CA LEU A 170 -12.18 -10.85 -17.74
C LEU A 170 -13.10 -10.38 -18.88
N ASP A 171 -14.27 -11.00 -18.97
CA ASP A 171 -15.25 -10.82 -20.05
C ASP A 171 -16.10 -9.55 -19.93
N GLY A 172 -16.02 -8.82 -18.82
CA GLY A 172 -16.62 -7.51 -18.63
C GLY A 172 -15.72 -6.33 -19.00
N ALA A 173 -14.52 -6.57 -19.55
CA ALA A 173 -13.52 -5.53 -19.80
C ALA A 173 -13.96 -4.39 -20.73
N ASP A 174 -14.91 -4.66 -21.63
CA ASP A 174 -15.50 -3.71 -22.58
C ASP A 174 -16.87 -3.16 -22.11
N LYS A 175 -17.29 -3.49 -20.89
CA LYS A 175 -18.56 -3.08 -20.28
C LYS A 175 -18.32 -2.03 -19.20
N GLN A 176 -19.38 -1.34 -18.80
CA GLN A 176 -19.40 -0.45 -17.64
C GLN A 176 -20.84 -0.19 -17.21
N ALA A 177 -21.09 -0.18 -15.90
CA ALA A 177 -22.33 0.34 -15.32
C ALA A 177 -22.22 1.86 -15.11
N ASN A 178 -21.20 2.29 -14.36
CA ASN A 178 -20.87 3.69 -14.12
C ASN A 178 -19.39 3.91 -14.48
N GLY A 179 -19.12 4.71 -15.51
CA GLY A 179 -17.75 5.05 -15.90
C GLY A 179 -17.23 6.28 -15.15
N ARG A 180 -15.91 6.32 -14.91
CA ARG A 180 -15.21 7.53 -14.43
C ARG A 180 -15.33 8.64 -15.47
N LYS A 181 -15.37 9.91 -15.02
CA LYS A 181 -15.33 11.04 -15.96
C LYS A 181 -13.95 11.07 -16.64
N PRO A 182 -13.84 11.67 -17.85
CA PRO A 182 -12.59 11.66 -18.61
C PRO A 182 -11.38 12.19 -17.83
N GLU A 183 -11.56 13.20 -16.98
CA GLU A 183 -10.48 13.79 -16.19
C GLU A 183 -9.98 12.87 -15.08
N ASP A 184 -10.86 12.15 -14.39
CA ASP A 184 -10.53 11.20 -13.34
C ASP A 184 -9.88 9.95 -13.94
N LEU A 185 -10.44 9.47 -15.05
CA LEU A 185 -9.88 8.35 -15.82
C LEU A 185 -8.46 8.67 -16.31
N ALA A 186 -8.22 9.89 -16.79
CA ALA A 186 -6.88 10.31 -17.22
C ALA A 186 -5.88 10.31 -16.07
N ARG A 187 -6.30 10.58 -14.83
CA ARG A 187 -5.44 10.48 -13.63
C ARG A 187 -5.18 9.03 -13.25
N LEU A 188 -6.22 8.20 -13.20
CA LEU A 188 -6.09 6.77 -12.93
C LEU A 188 -5.19 6.07 -13.96
N ASN A 189 -5.31 6.43 -15.24
CA ASN A 189 -4.52 5.85 -16.34
C ASN A 189 -3.02 6.14 -16.24
N ARG A 190 -2.57 7.05 -15.36
CA ARG A 190 -1.14 7.20 -15.03
C ARG A 190 -0.56 5.96 -14.36
N TYR A 191 -1.40 5.14 -13.72
CA TYR A 191 -1.04 3.86 -13.11
C TYR A 191 -1.31 2.65 -14.02
N ALA A 192 -1.76 2.84 -15.26
CA ALA A 192 -2.10 1.73 -16.17
C ALA A 192 -1.03 0.61 -16.28
N PRO A 193 0.29 0.88 -16.27
CA PRO A 193 1.31 -0.17 -16.31
C PRO A 193 1.33 -1.11 -15.09
N VAL A 194 0.79 -0.65 -13.95
CA VAL A 194 0.78 -1.35 -12.66
C VAL A 194 -0.64 -1.58 -12.13
N LEU A 195 -1.68 -1.26 -12.89
CA LEU A 195 -3.07 -1.42 -12.52
C LEU A 195 -3.66 -2.67 -13.18
N ARG A 196 -4.57 -3.35 -12.49
CA ARG A 196 -5.46 -4.36 -13.06
C ARG A 196 -6.87 -4.21 -12.50
N SER A 197 -7.88 -4.18 -13.36
CA SER A 197 -9.30 -4.14 -12.96
C SER A 197 -10.00 -5.41 -13.41
N TYR A 198 -10.54 -6.16 -12.46
CA TYR A 198 -11.31 -7.38 -12.69
C TYR A 198 -12.79 -7.02 -12.70
N CYS A 199 -13.44 -7.25 -13.85
CA CYS A 199 -14.87 -7.06 -13.98
C CYS A 199 -15.45 -8.18 -14.87
N ALA A 200 -16.30 -9.02 -14.28
CA ALA A 200 -17.02 -10.04 -15.02
C ALA A 200 -18.25 -9.44 -15.71
N ALA A 201 -18.60 -9.93 -16.90
CA ALA A 201 -19.69 -9.38 -17.69
C ALA A 201 -21.06 -9.48 -16.99
N GLY A 202 -21.26 -10.51 -16.18
CA GLY A 202 -22.48 -10.71 -15.40
C GLY A 202 -22.56 -9.89 -14.12
N ASP A 203 -21.47 -9.25 -13.69
CA ASP A 203 -21.43 -8.46 -12.46
C ASP A 203 -22.39 -7.24 -12.56
N PRO A 204 -23.41 -7.14 -11.69
CA PRO A 204 -24.36 -6.02 -11.72
C PRO A 204 -23.75 -4.68 -11.30
N VAL A 205 -22.62 -4.69 -10.58
CA VAL A 205 -21.98 -3.49 -10.03
C VAL A 205 -21.05 -2.84 -11.05
N CYS A 206 -20.11 -3.60 -11.63
CA CYS A 206 -19.10 -3.03 -12.51
C CYS A 206 -19.53 -3.02 -13.98
N ALA A 207 -20.26 -4.05 -14.43
CA ALA A 207 -20.63 -4.24 -15.85
C ALA A 207 -22.10 -3.94 -16.16
N GLY A 208 -22.96 -3.80 -15.14
CA GLY A 208 -24.41 -3.66 -15.31
C GLY A 208 -25.10 -4.98 -15.70
N GLY A 209 -24.45 -6.11 -15.38
CA GLY A 209 -25.02 -7.45 -15.56
C GLY A 209 -26.10 -7.77 -14.54
N ASN A 210 -26.44 -9.06 -14.40
CA ASN A 210 -27.52 -9.53 -13.54
C ASN A 210 -27.18 -10.79 -12.73
N ILE A 211 -25.91 -11.20 -12.70
CA ILE A 211 -25.41 -12.37 -12.00
C ILE A 211 -24.66 -11.92 -10.75
N VAL A 212 -25.35 -11.84 -9.62
CA VAL A 212 -24.78 -11.38 -8.34
C VAL A 212 -23.56 -12.21 -7.92
N ALA A 213 -23.55 -13.51 -8.23
CA ALA A 213 -22.41 -14.38 -7.91
C ALA A 213 -21.10 -13.89 -8.52
N ASP A 214 -21.15 -13.31 -9.73
CA ASP A 214 -19.97 -12.79 -10.44
C ASP A 214 -19.35 -11.60 -9.72
N HIS A 215 -20.13 -10.85 -8.92
CA HIS A 215 -19.61 -9.80 -8.06
C HIS A 215 -18.96 -10.35 -6.77
N LEU A 216 -19.41 -11.51 -6.30
CA LEU A 216 -19.06 -12.03 -4.97
C LEU A 216 -17.90 -13.03 -4.98
N ASN A 217 -17.60 -13.66 -6.12
CA ASN A 217 -16.69 -14.80 -6.22
C ASN A 217 -15.30 -14.47 -6.80
N TYR A 218 -14.97 -13.20 -7.10
CA TYR A 218 -13.69 -12.83 -7.71
C TYR A 218 -12.46 -13.43 -6.99
N PHE A 219 -12.42 -13.32 -5.66
CA PHE A 219 -11.30 -13.81 -4.87
C PHE A 219 -11.24 -15.33 -4.79
N GLU A 220 -12.37 -16.02 -4.88
CA GLU A 220 -12.40 -17.48 -4.97
C GLU A 220 -11.79 -17.96 -6.29
N LEU A 221 -12.13 -17.27 -7.38
CA LEU A 221 -11.76 -17.70 -8.74
C LEU A 221 -10.36 -17.22 -9.17
N TYR A 222 -9.93 -16.03 -8.74
CA TYR A 222 -8.81 -15.32 -9.36
C TYR A 222 -7.70 -14.90 -8.39
N THR A 223 -7.77 -15.27 -7.10
CA THR A 223 -6.70 -14.95 -6.13
C THR A 223 -5.34 -15.46 -6.58
N ASP A 224 -5.26 -16.67 -7.13
CA ASP A 224 -3.99 -17.23 -7.57
C ASP A 224 -3.38 -16.47 -8.76
N ASP A 225 -4.20 -16.15 -9.78
CA ASP A 225 -3.76 -15.32 -10.92
C ASP A 225 -3.31 -13.93 -10.45
N ALA A 226 -4.15 -13.26 -9.65
CA ALA A 226 -3.88 -11.90 -9.21
C ALA A 226 -2.63 -11.81 -8.33
N SER A 227 -2.46 -12.73 -7.38
CA SER A 227 -1.25 -12.76 -6.53
C SER A 227 0.01 -13.06 -7.35
N SER A 228 -0.07 -13.96 -8.33
CA SER A 228 1.06 -14.20 -9.27
C SER A 228 1.38 -12.96 -10.10
N TRP A 229 0.36 -12.27 -10.59
CA TRP A 229 0.52 -11.03 -11.34
C TRP A 229 1.16 -9.93 -10.49
N VAL A 230 0.72 -9.75 -9.24
CA VAL A 230 1.34 -8.79 -8.31
C VAL A 230 2.81 -9.13 -8.08
N VAL A 231 3.13 -10.38 -7.76
CA VAL A 231 4.52 -10.82 -7.55
C VAL A 231 5.36 -10.50 -8.80
N SER A 232 4.84 -10.75 -10.00
CA SER A 232 5.55 -10.42 -11.25
C SER A 232 5.81 -8.91 -11.40
N LYS A 233 4.91 -8.05 -10.93
CA LYS A 233 5.12 -6.59 -10.90
C LYS A 233 6.20 -6.23 -9.90
N ILE A 234 6.16 -6.78 -8.69
CA ILE A 234 7.19 -6.57 -7.66
C ILE A 234 8.58 -7.05 -8.14
N ASP A 235 8.64 -8.14 -8.91
CA ASP A 235 9.90 -8.66 -9.46
C ASP A 235 10.45 -7.80 -10.63
N SER A 236 9.58 -7.05 -11.29
CA SER A 236 9.94 -6.23 -12.46
C SER A 236 10.21 -4.76 -12.12
N VAL A 237 9.87 -4.29 -10.92
CA VAL A 237 10.13 -2.91 -10.50
C VAL A 237 11.59 -2.73 -10.10
N ALA A 238 12.18 -1.60 -10.51
CA ALA A 238 13.49 -1.20 -10.04
C ALA A 238 13.44 -0.93 -8.52
N PRO A 239 14.56 -1.16 -7.79
CA PRO A 239 14.66 -0.73 -6.40
C PRO A 239 14.34 0.76 -6.27
N LEU A 240 13.57 1.14 -5.23
CA LEU A 240 13.23 2.54 -5.00
C LEU A 240 14.51 3.37 -4.75
N PRO A 241 14.61 4.61 -5.25
CA PRO A 241 15.84 5.41 -5.19
C PRO A 241 16.40 5.58 -3.78
N SER A 242 15.52 5.64 -2.77
CA SER A 242 15.85 5.77 -1.35
C SER A 242 16.55 4.54 -0.76
N CYS A 243 16.67 3.46 -1.54
CA CYS A 243 17.04 2.10 -1.10
C CYS A 243 18.21 1.55 -1.89
N ALA A 244 18.71 2.33 -2.85
CA ALA A 244 20.05 2.15 -3.35
C ALA A 244 21.00 2.35 -2.17
N VAL A 245 21.35 1.24 -1.51
CA VAL A 245 22.47 1.19 -0.59
C VAL A 245 23.64 1.80 -1.36
N SER A 246 24.26 2.85 -0.81
CA SER A 246 25.52 3.41 -1.31
C SER A 246 26.59 2.34 -1.27
N SER A 247 26.58 1.42 -2.24
CA SER A 247 27.67 0.52 -2.54
C SER A 247 28.61 1.27 -3.46
N SER A 248 29.42 2.16 -2.87
CA SER A 248 30.59 2.75 -3.53
C SER A 248 31.64 3.06 -2.49
N SER A 249 32.20 1.99 -1.94
CA SER A 249 33.61 1.94 -1.56
C SER A 249 34.45 1.89 -2.85
N VAL A 250 34.91 3.05 -3.31
CA VAL A 250 36.15 3.14 -4.10
C VAL A 250 36.88 4.42 -3.73
N VAL A 251 37.85 4.26 -2.83
CA VAL A 251 38.92 5.22 -2.60
C VAL A 251 39.71 5.33 -3.91
N SER A 252 39.48 6.40 -4.68
CA SER A 252 40.37 6.73 -5.80
C SER A 252 41.58 7.47 -5.25
N SER A 253 42.69 6.74 -5.13
CA SER A 253 44.02 7.31 -4.93
C SER A 253 44.37 8.19 -6.14
N ALA A 254 44.44 9.50 -5.94
CA ALA A 254 45.04 10.41 -6.91
C ALA A 254 46.55 10.11 -6.99
N THR A 255 46.96 9.37 -8.02
CA THR A 255 48.36 9.27 -8.43
C THR A 255 48.58 10.24 -9.57
N SER A 256 49.32 11.31 -9.30
CA SER A 256 49.74 12.29 -10.28
C SER A 256 50.60 11.63 -11.36
N ALA A 257 50.22 11.85 -12.61
CA ALA A 257 50.97 11.48 -13.79
C ALA A 257 52.32 12.23 -13.84
N VAL A 258 53.42 11.51 -14.04
CA VAL A 258 54.66 12.05 -14.59
C VAL A 258 55.09 11.17 -15.76
N VAL A 259 54.97 11.71 -16.96
CA VAL A 259 55.46 11.13 -18.20
C VAL A 259 56.95 11.45 -18.32
N THR A 260 57.79 10.40 -18.42
CA THR A 260 59.21 10.50 -18.74
C THR A 260 59.44 10.39 -20.24
N GLN A 261 60.15 11.35 -20.85
CA GLN A 261 61.03 11.12 -22.01
C GLN A 261 62.31 11.95 -21.86
N SER A 262 63.45 11.31 -22.13
CA SER A 262 64.83 11.81 -22.00
C SER A 262 65.34 12.43 -23.31
N SER A 263 66.19 13.47 -23.23
CA SER A 263 67.61 13.37 -23.62
C SER A 263 68.42 14.67 -23.41
N ALA A 264 69.57 14.48 -22.76
CA ALA A 264 70.89 15.13 -22.92
C ALA A 264 71.05 16.67 -22.77
N VAL A 265 71.85 17.13 -21.79
CA VAL A 265 73.31 17.47 -21.86
C VAL A 265 73.75 18.08 -20.50
N ALA A 266 74.97 17.78 -20.07
CA ALA A 266 75.63 18.15 -18.78
C ALA A 266 76.28 19.56 -18.79
N PRO A 267 77.13 19.98 -17.80
CA PRO A 267 77.23 19.70 -16.35
C PRO A 267 77.27 21.00 -15.50
N THR A 268 77.21 20.90 -14.15
CA THR A 268 78.23 21.42 -13.19
C THR A 268 77.81 21.30 -11.70
N LEU A 269 78.73 20.71 -10.91
CA LEU A 269 79.11 20.92 -9.50
C LEU A 269 78.06 21.35 -8.44
N SER A 270 77.83 20.50 -7.42
CA SER A 270 78.52 20.56 -6.10
C SER A 270 77.68 19.96 -4.95
N SER A 271 78.31 19.04 -4.21
CA SER A 271 78.26 18.88 -2.74
C SER A 271 77.04 18.31 -1.98
N MET A 272 77.33 17.17 -1.33
CA MET A 272 77.11 16.83 0.11
C MET A 272 75.93 15.93 0.56
N VAL A 273 76.37 14.77 1.12
CA VAL A 273 76.00 14.15 2.42
C VAL A 273 74.66 13.41 2.57
N THR A 274 74.79 12.07 2.61
CA THR A 274 74.35 11.08 3.62
C THR A 274 73.00 11.24 4.35
N VAL A 275 72.17 10.18 4.34
CA VAL A 275 71.84 9.28 5.49
C VAL A 275 70.58 8.45 5.19
N THR A 276 70.73 7.14 5.42
CA THR A 276 69.73 6.07 5.46
C THR A 276 68.80 6.20 6.67
N ALA A 277 67.48 5.99 6.50
CA ALA A 277 66.62 5.54 7.60
C ALA A 277 65.32 4.89 7.08
N THR A 278 65.17 3.60 7.37
CA THR A 278 63.92 2.84 7.44
C THR A 278 63.08 3.33 8.63
N PRO A 279 61.75 3.20 8.60
CA PRO A 279 61.13 2.60 9.79
C PRO A 279 59.94 1.66 9.55
N THR A 280 59.81 0.85 10.59
CA THR A 280 58.95 -0.28 10.93
C THR A 280 57.50 0.14 11.27
N MET A 281 56.59 -0.80 11.07
CA MET A 281 55.17 -0.78 11.49
C MET A 281 55.00 -0.64 13.01
N VAL A 282 53.98 0.11 13.45
CA VAL A 282 53.43 0.05 14.82
C VAL A 282 51.91 0.03 14.73
N GLU A 283 51.33 -0.99 15.38
CA GLU A 283 49.91 -1.23 15.59
C GLU A 283 49.43 -0.43 16.81
N SER A 284 48.25 0.21 16.73
CA SER A 284 47.64 0.89 17.87
C SER A 284 46.12 0.75 17.85
N SER A 285 45.59 0.07 18.88
CA SER A 285 44.18 -0.04 19.21
C SER A 285 43.59 1.29 19.65
N ALA A 286 42.39 1.61 19.18
CA ALA A 286 41.57 2.70 19.71
C ALA A 286 40.19 2.15 20.13
N THR A 287 39.89 2.30 21.40
CA THR A 287 38.57 2.17 22.05
C THR A 287 37.67 3.35 21.65
N GLU A 288 36.46 3.07 21.15
CA GLU A 288 35.42 4.07 20.93
C GLU A 288 34.33 4.03 22.02
N THR A 289 33.98 5.22 22.50
CA THR A 289 32.94 5.51 23.50
C THR A 289 31.57 5.61 22.82
N PRO A 290 30.48 5.01 23.35
CA PRO A 290 29.17 5.06 22.71
C PRO A 290 28.48 6.43 22.88
N CYS A 291 27.85 6.91 21.81
CA CYS A 291 27.03 8.13 21.79
C CYS A 291 25.71 7.95 22.58
N SER A 292 25.35 9.01 23.31
CA SER A 292 24.13 9.15 24.11
C SER A 292 22.87 9.17 23.24
N THR A 293 21.93 8.26 23.49
CA THR A 293 20.58 8.26 22.88
C THR A 293 19.62 9.03 23.78
N SER A 294 19.13 10.18 23.30
CA SER A 294 17.94 10.83 23.87
C SER A 294 16.76 10.64 22.92
N PRO A 295 15.58 10.18 23.37
CA PRO A 295 14.43 9.99 22.51
C PRO A 295 13.82 11.34 22.08
N ALA A 296 13.58 11.49 20.79
CA ALA A 296 12.83 12.63 20.25
C ALA A 296 11.35 12.52 20.68
N MET A 297 10.85 13.54 21.40
CA MET A 297 9.41 13.66 21.67
C MET A 297 8.69 14.18 20.42
N VAL A 298 7.75 13.38 19.90
CA VAL A 298 6.80 13.80 18.87
C VAL A 298 5.64 14.54 19.56
N SER A 299 5.28 15.73 19.08
CA SER A 299 4.15 16.51 19.60
C SER A 299 2.81 15.82 19.28
N PRO A 300 1.83 15.83 20.19
CA PRO A 300 0.51 15.25 19.94
C PRO A 300 -0.28 16.07 18.91
N PHE A 301 -1.12 15.38 18.12
CA PHE A 301 -2.07 15.98 17.17
C PHE A 301 -2.97 17.04 17.84
N PRO A 302 -3.32 18.13 17.14
CA PRO A 302 -4.26 19.12 17.67
C PRO A 302 -5.66 18.51 17.86
N SER A 303 -6.27 18.79 19.01
CA SER A 303 -7.64 18.37 19.32
C SER A 303 -8.66 18.91 18.30
N PRO A 304 -9.75 18.17 18.01
CA PRO A 304 -10.83 18.65 17.15
C PRO A 304 -11.40 19.98 17.65
N VAL A 305 -11.65 20.91 16.73
CA VAL A 305 -12.28 22.19 17.03
C VAL A 305 -13.72 21.93 17.52
N PRO A 306 -14.12 22.44 18.71
CA PRO A 306 -15.47 22.24 19.22
C PRO A 306 -16.51 22.87 18.28
N TYR A 307 -17.55 22.12 17.97
CA TYR A 307 -18.73 22.62 17.24
C TYR A 307 -19.35 23.80 17.99
N ASN A 308 -19.43 24.96 17.33
CA ASN A 308 -20.08 26.14 17.85
C ASN A 308 -21.54 26.19 17.34
N PRO A 309 -22.55 25.97 18.20
CA PRO A 309 -23.95 25.99 17.79
C PRO A 309 -24.47 27.39 17.39
N GLY A 310 -23.64 28.44 17.47
CA GLY A 310 -23.99 29.81 17.09
C GLY A 310 -23.58 30.24 15.68
N SER A 311 -22.93 29.38 14.89
CA SER A 311 -22.54 29.69 13.50
C SER A 311 -23.61 29.20 12.52
N CYS A 312 -24.21 30.11 11.76
CA CYS A 312 -25.10 29.76 10.65
C CYS A 312 -24.33 28.94 9.60
N VAL A 313 -24.69 27.67 9.46
CA VAL A 313 -24.31 26.84 8.31
C VAL A 313 -25.56 26.70 7.45
N LEU A 314 -25.40 26.83 6.13
CA LEU A 314 -26.50 26.67 5.17
C LEU A 314 -27.09 25.26 5.29
N GLU A 315 -28.35 25.19 5.71
CA GLU A 315 -29.13 23.96 5.75
C GLU A 315 -29.56 23.63 4.32
N VAL A 316 -28.95 22.61 3.70
CA VAL A 316 -29.35 22.14 2.38
C VAL A 316 -30.35 21.00 2.55
N HIS A 317 -31.61 21.30 2.26
CA HIS A 317 -32.69 20.31 2.22
C HIS A 317 -32.64 19.57 0.87
N VAL A 318 -32.43 18.25 0.90
CA VAL A 318 -32.51 17.40 -0.29
C VAL A 318 -33.80 16.57 -0.20
N GLU A 319 -34.77 16.87 -1.05
CA GLU A 319 -35.95 16.01 -1.25
C GLU A 319 -35.58 14.85 -2.17
N TYR A 320 -35.79 13.62 -1.70
CA TYR A 320 -35.61 12.41 -2.48
C TYR A 320 -36.78 12.21 -3.45
N ALA A 321 -36.48 12.03 -4.73
CA ALA A 321 -37.42 11.43 -5.69
C ALA A 321 -37.02 9.98 -5.94
N TYR A 322 -37.84 9.05 -5.44
CA TYR A 322 -37.75 7.61 -5.72
C TYR A 322 -38.45 7.31 -7.06
N VAL A 323 -37.83 6.52 -7.95
CA VAL A 323 -38.13 5.08 -8.18
C VAL A 323 -36.91 4.44 -8.85
#